data_AF-A0A800C7J8-F1
#
_entry.id   AF-A0A800C7J8-F1
#
_cell.length_a   1.000
_cell.length_b   1.000
_cell.length_c   1.000
_cell.angle_alpha   90.00
_cell.angle_beta   90.00
_cell.angle_gamma   90.00
#
_symmetry.space_group_name_H-M   'P 1'
#
loop_
_entity.id
_entity.type
_entity.pdbx_description
1 polymer ?
#
loop_
_entity_poly.entity_id
_entity_poly.type
_entity_poly.pdbx_seq_one_letter_code
_entity_poly.pdbx_strand_id
1 'polypeptide(L)'
;MLRYIDIKNLRSIKRGKIETAPLTVLYGPNGSGKSTLMHALAIFKNVVLNPNQPVDNFFNLGFASFGGFEQVVFNHTPDEQIELKIGYEHNSTQIAYGVALGKKSGRFELRVEEPWNIAFEIEI
;
A
#
# COMPACT_ATOMS: atom_id res chain seq x y z
N MET A 1 11.72 4.70 -11.92
CA MET A 1 10.36 4.80 -12.43
C MET A 1 9.46 3.87 -11.64
N LEU A 2 8.28 4.34 -11.19
CA LEU A 2 7.27 3.47 -10.60
C LEU A 2 6.74 2.51 -11.67
N ARG A 3 6.69 1.21 -11.38
CA ARG A 3 6.27 0.16 -12.31
C ARG A 3 4.91 -0.39 -11.99
N TYR A 4 4.62 -0.61 -10.71
CA TYR A 4 3.29 -1.03 -10.31
C TYR A 4 2.95 -0.58 -8.90
N ILE A 5 1.66 -0.59 -8.61
CA ILE A 5 1.07 -0.48 -7.28
C ILE A 5 0.16 -1.69 -7.10
N ASP A 6 0.36 -2.45 -6.03
CA ASP A 6 -0.50 -3.57 -5.64
C ASP A 6 -1.17 -3.25 -4.30
N ILE A 7 -2.47 -3.51 -4.23
CA ILE A 7 -3.33 -3.18 -3.09
C ILE A 7 -4.20 -4.39 -2.79
N LYS A 8 -4.24 -4.77 -1.52
CA LYS A 8 -5.15 -5.79 -1.02
C LYS A 8 -5.90 -5.28 0.21
N ASN A 9 -7.17 -5.65 0.28
CA ASN A 9 -8.07 -5.41 1.41
C ASN A 9 -8.19 -3.94 1.87
N LEU A 10 -8.14 -2.97 0.97
CA LEU A 10 -8.32 -1.56 1.30
C LEU A 10 -9.68 -1.04 0.80
N ARG A 11 -10.59 -0.72 1.73
CA ARG A 11 -11.92 -0.17 1.49
C ARG A 11 -12.70 -0.88 0.39
N SER A 12 -12.84 -0.26 -0.78
CA SER A 12 -13.57 -0.81 -1.92
C SER A 12 -12.74 -1.77 -2.77
N ILE A 13 -11.44 -1.91 -2.50
CA ILE A 13 -10.50 -2.73 -3.26
C ILE A 13 -10.17 -3.97 -2.43
N LYS A 14 -10.71 -5.13 -2.85
CA LYS A 14 -10.31 -6.42 -2.27
C LYS A 14 -8.91 -6.84 -2.74
N ARG A 15 -8.66 -6.74 -4.04
CA ARG A 15 -7.37 -6.96 -4.68
C ARG A 15 -7.28 -6.13 -5.95
N GLY A 16 -6.17 -5.46 -6.17
CA GLY A 16 -5.94 -4.69 -7.40
C GLY A 16 -4.48 -4.39 -7.60
N LYS A 17 -3.96 -4.79 -8.76
CA LYS A 17 -2.61 -4.44 -9.22
C LYS A 17 -2.72 -3.54 -10.45
N ILE A 18 -2.00 -2.44 -10.43
CA ILE A 18 -1.98 -1.45 -11.50
C ILE A 18 -0.55 -1.29 -11.96
N GLU A 19 -0.29 -1.55 -13.23
CA GLU A 19 0.96 -1.21 -13.88
C GLU A 19 0.97 0.29 -14.21
N THR A 20 2.10 0.95 -13.96
CA THR A 20 2.25 2.39 -14.11
C THR A 20 3.24 2.73 -15.23
N ALA A 21 2.93 3.81 -15.93
CA ALA A 21 3.76 4.41 -16.96
C ALA A 21 4.17 5.83 -16.51
N PRO A 22 5.08 6.53 -17.20
CA PRO A 22 5.43 7.91 -16.83
C PRO A 22 4.20 8.84 -16.77
N LEU A 23 3.16 8.53 -17.54
CA LEU A 23 1.84 9.11 -17.44
C LEU A 23 0.80 7.98 -17.29
N THR A 24 0.10 7.95 -16.15
CA THR A 24 -0.98 7.01 -15.89
C THR A 24 -2.27 7.80 -15.62
N VAL A 25 -3.30 7.57 -16.43
CA VAL A 25 -4.61 8.22 -16.30
C VAL A 25 -5.60 7.25 -15.67
N LEU A 26 -6.20 7.66 -14.55
CA LEU A 26 -7.22 6.89 -13.83
C LEU A 26 -8.61 7.40 -14.18
N TYR A 27 -9.43 6.56 -14.82
CA TYR A 27 -10.81 6.89 -15.19
C TYR A 27 -11.76 5.74 -14.85
N GLY A 28 -13.06 6.04 -14.75
CA GLY A 28 -14.10 5.06 -14.46
C GLY A 28 -15.22 5.59 -13.56
N PRO A 29 -16.31 4.83 -13.34
CA PRO A 29 -17.48 5.25 -12.57
C PRO A 29 -17.16 5.65 -11.13
N ASN A 30 -18.00 6.48 -10.51
CA ASN A 30 -17.87 6.79 -9.09
C ASN A 30 -17.98 5.51 -8.24
N GLY A 31 -17.19 5.42 -7.17
CA GLY A 31 -17.13 4.22 -6.33
C GLY A 31 -16.25 3.08 -6.87
N SER A 32 -15.68 3.19 -8.09
CA SER A 32 -14.82 2.14 -8.67
C SER A 32 -13.44 1.96 -7.99
N GLY A 33 -13.16 2.67 -6.90
CA GLY A 33 -11.90 2.58 -6.17
C GLY A 33 -10.78 3.55 -6.59
N LYS A 34 -11.02 4.48 -7.52
CA LYS A 34 -10.02 5.50 -7.92
C LYS A 34 -9.48 6.32 -6.75
N SER A 35 -10.37 6.86 -5.92
CA SER A 35 -9.95 7.59 -4.72
C SER A 35 -9.27 6.66 -3.71
N THR A 36 -9.77 5.43 -3.57
CA THR A 36 -9.15 4.41 -2.70
C THR A 36 -7.70 4.12 -3.09
N LEU A 37 -7.38 4.05 -4.38
CA LEU A 37 -6.01 3.96 -4.88
C LEU A 37 -5.15 5.17 -4.48
N MET A 38 -5.66 6.39 -4.66
CA MET A 38 -4.94 7.60 -4.23
C MET A 38 -4.71 7.62 -2.72
N HIS A 39 -5.71 7.19 -1.95
CA HIS A 39 -5.57 7.05 -0.51
C HIS A 39 -4.57 5.96 -0.13
N ALA A 40 -4.47 4.86 -0.88
CA ALA A 40 -3.47 3.82 -0.66
C ALA A 40 -2.05 4.38 -0.72
N LEU A 41 -1.77 5.21 -1.74
CA LEU A 41 -0.48 5.90 -1.87
C LEU A 41 -0.20 6.86 -0.70
N ALA A 42 -1.21 7.57 -0.22
CA ALA A 42 -1.08 8.47 0.92
C ALA A 42 -0.86 7.72 2.25
N ILE A 43 -1.57 6.62 2.48
CA ILE A 43 -1.35 5.71 3.62
C ILE A 43 0.06 5.16 3.57
N PHE A 44 0.49 4.66 2.40
CA PHE A 44 1.82 4.13 2.19
C PHE A 44 2.91 5.16 2.49
N LYS A 45 2.72 6.41 2.05
CA LYS A 45 3.60 7.54 2.41
C LYS A 45 3.68 7.73 3.92
N ASN A 46 2.56 7.69 4.65
CA ASN A 46 2.55 7.82 6.11
C ASN A 46 3.34 6.70 6.79
N VAL A 47 3.21 5.47 6.30
CA VAL A 47 3.98 4.31 6.79
C VAL A 47 5.48 4.52 6.57
N VAL A 48 5.88 4.94 5.37
CA VAL A 48 7.30 5.18 5.03
C VAL A 48 7.90 6.33 5.84
N LEU A 49 7.16 7.42 6.05
CA LEU A 49 7.68 8.62 6.72
C LEU A 49 7.70 8.51 8.24
N ASN A 50 6.75 7.80 8.83
CA ASN A 50 6.67 7.61 10.28
C ASN A 50 6.12 6.22 10.63
N PRO A 51 6.95 5.16 10.55
CA PRO A 51 6.50 3.78 10.74
C PRO A 51 6.17 3.46 12.21
N ASN A 52 6.73 4.21 13.17
CA ASN A 52 6.59 3.92 14.60
C ASN A 52 5.38 4.64 15.21
N GLN A 53 4.18 4.28 14.74
CA GLN A 53 2.93 4.81 15.26
C GLN A 53 1.82 3.74 15.27
N PRO A 54 0.75 3.92 16.05
CA PRO A 54 -0.42 3.05 16.01
C PRO A 54 -0.99 2.93 14.60
N VAL A 55 -1.45 1.73 14.22
CA VAL A 55 -1.94 1.44 12.87
C VAL A 55 -3.04 2.40 12.42
N ASP A 56 -3.92 2.80 13.34
CA ASP A 56 -5.04 3.71 13.06
C ASP A 56 -4.56 5.08 12.57
N ASN A 57 -3.40 5.54 13.03
CA ASN A 57 -2.86 6.85 12.66
C ASN A 57 -2.43 6.91 11.20
N PHE A 58 -2.09 5.77 10.57
CA PHE A 58 -1.75 5.75 9.15
C PHE A 58 -2.92 6.17 8.26
N PHE A 59 -4.16 6.04 8.74
CA PHE A 59 -5.38 6.36 8.00
C PHE A 59 -5.84 7.82 8.17
N ASN A 60 -5.10 8.61 8.95
CA ASN A 60 -5.29 10.05 9.02
C ASN A 60 -4.35 10.75 8.04
N LEU A 61 -4.88 11.20 6.90
CA LEU A 61 -4.10 11.78 5.80
C LEU A 61 -3.95 13.30 5.90
N GLY A 62 -4.47 13.95 6.94
CA GLY A 62 -4.48 15.40 7.12
C GLY A 62 -5.55 16.12 6.28
N PHE A 63 -5.79 15.69 5.04
CA PHE A 63 -6.89 16.18 4.19
C PHE A 63 -8.14 15.27 4.24
N ALA A 64 -8.00 14.07 4.79
CA ALA A 64 -9.08 13.12 4.97
C ALA A 64 -8.77 12.23 6.18
N SER A 65 -9.79 11.96 6.99
CA SER A 65 -9.72 11.01 8.11
C SER A 65 -10.71 9.89 7.86
N PHE A 66 -10.24 8.64 7.95
CA PHE A 66 -11.05 7.46 7.66
C PHE A 66 -11.41 6.64 8.91
N GLY A 67 -11.13 7.16 10.10
CA GLY A 67 -11.26 6.40 11.35
C GLY A 67 -10.07 5.45 11.55
N GLY A 68 -10.32 4.34 12.26
CA GLY A 68 -9.33 3.31 12.53
C GLY A 68 -9.34 2.17 11.50
N PHE A 69 -8.54 1.16 11.79
CA PHE A 69 -8.32 0.00 10.92
C PHE A 69 -9.60 -0.69 10.46
N GLU A 70 -10.56 -0.89 11.35
CA GLU A 70 -11.81 -1.60 11.04
C GLU A 70 -12.66 -0.86 10.00
N GLN A 71 -12.56 0.47 9.95
CA GLN A 71 -13.32 1.27 9.00
C GLN A 71 -12.69 1.25 7.59
N VAL A 72 -11.39 0.95 7.49
CA VAL A 72 -10.65 0.99 6.23
C VAL A 72 -10.33 -0.37 5.64
N VAL A 73 -10.26 -1.43 6.46
CA VAL A 73 -10.06 -2.80 5.96
C VAL A 73 -11.27 -3.23 5.14
N PHE A 74 -11.03 -3.92 4.03
CA PHE A 74 -12.08 -4.38 3.13
C PHE A 74 -13.11 -5.22 3.88
N ASN A 75 -14.39 -4.96 3.62
CA ASN A 75 -15.51 -5.63 4.26
C ASN A 75 -15.49 -5.57 5.80
N HIS A 76 -14.78 -4.61 6.38
CA HIS A 76 -14.69 -4.42 7.84
C HIS A 76 -14.28 -5.69 8.60
N THR A 77 -13.47 -6.55 7.98
CA THR A 77 -13.02 -7.82 8.56
C THR A 77 -11.70 -7.61 9.30
N PRO A 78 -11.70 -7.54 10.65
CA PRO A 78 -10.53 -7.10 11.44
C PRO A 78 -9.39 -8.12 11.48
N ASP A 79 -9.65 -9.37 11.11
CA ASP A 79 -8.65 -10.45 11.06
C ASP A 79 -7.85 -10.46 9.74
N GLU A 80 -8.28 -9.67 8.75
CA GLU A 80 -7.56 -9.48 7.50
C GLU A 80 -6.48 -8.40 7.64
N GLN A 81 -5.45 -8.45 6.79
CA GLN A 81 -4.45 -7.39 6.68
C GLN A 81 -4.69 -6.53 5.44
N ILE A 82 -4.39 -5.23 5.56
CA ILE A 82 -4.26 -4.32 4.41
C ILE A 82 -2.84 -4.49 3.87
N GLU A 83 -2.71 -4.91 2.61
CA GLU A 83 -1.39 -5.04 1.98
C GLU A 83 -1.23 -3.97 0.91
N LEU A 84 -0.11 -3.25 0.97
CA LEU A 84 0.27 -2.22 0.02
C LEU A 84 1.67 -2.52 -0.47
N LYS A 85 1.87 -2.57 -1.79
CA LYS A 85 3.16 -2.82 -2.40
C LYS A 85 3.38 -1.90 -3.58
N ILE A 86 4.62 -1.45 -3.76
CA ILE A 86 5.05 -0.71 -4.93
C ILE A 86 6.26 -1.39 -5.57
N GLY A 87 6.26 -1.43 -6.90
CA GLY A 87 7.43 -1.78 -7.70
C GLY A 87 8.07 -0.53 -8.28
N TYR A 88 9.38 -0.43 -8.16
CA TYR A 88 10.16 0.68 -8.68
C TYR A 88 11.38 0.14 -9.44
N GLU A 89 11.71 0.76 -10.57
CA GLU A 89 12.87 0.38 -11.37
C GLU A 89 13.82 1.56 -11.54
N HIS A 90 15.11 1.36 -11.31
CA HIS A 90 16.13 2.37 -11.54
C HIS A 90 17.44 1.73 -12.02
N ASN A 91 17.94 2.15 -13.18
CA ASN A 91 19.18 1.64 -13.79
C ASN A 91 19.23 0.09 -13.84
N SER A 92 18.16 -0.52 -14.34
CA SER A 92 17.95 -1.98 -14.38
C SER A 92 17.75 -2.67 -13.02
N THR A 93 17.95 -1.98 -11.90
CA THR A 93 17.61 -2.51 -10.57
C THR A 93 16.12 -2.41 -10.32
N GLN A 94 15.49 -3.53 -10.02
CA GLN A 94 14.10 -3.63 -9.63
C GLN A 94 13.99 -3.69 -8.11
N ILE A 95 13.14 -2.84 -7.55
CA ILE A 95 12.92 -2.71 -6.12
C ILE A 95 11.44 -2.93 -5.87
N ALA A 96 11.10 -3.88 -5.01
CA ALA A 96 9.75 -4.03 -4.49
C ALA A 96 9.76 -3.68 -3.01
N TYR A 97 8.93 -2.71 -2.63
CA TYR A 97 8.70 -2.35 -1.22
C TYR A 97 7.24 -2.65 -0.91
N GLY A 98 6.99 -3.38 0.17
CA GLY A 98 5.65 -3.72 0.59
C GLY A 98 5.48 -3.68 2.10
N VAL A 99 4.25 -3.41 2.51
CA VAL A 99 3.83 -3.44 3.91
C VAL A 99 2.49 -4.13 4.03
N ALA A 100 2.32 -4.93 5.08
CA ALA A 100 1.03 -5.43 5.52
C ALA A 100 0.71 -4.81 6.88
N LEU A 101 -0.48 -4.24 7.00
CA LEU A 101 -0.97 -3.60 8.21
C LEU A 101 -2.13 -4.44 8.76
N GLY A 102 -2.03 -4.86 10.01
CA GLY A 102 -3.09 -5.49 10.77
C GLY A 102 -3.20 -4.87 12.17
N LYS A 103 -4.25 -5.22 12.92
CA LYS A 103 -4.45 -4.71 14.29
C LYS A 103 -3.39 -5.21 15.28
N LYS A 104 -2.94 -6.44 15.09
CA LYS A 104 -2.05 -7.16 16.02
C LYS A 104 -0.78 -7.66 15.34
N SER A 105 -0.64 -7.40 14.05
CA SER A 105 0.51 -7.83 13.27
C SER A 105 0.81 -6.81 12.20
N GLY A 106 2.09 -6.67 11.89
CA GLY A 106 2.59 -5.90 10.78
C GLY A 106 3.59 -6.72 10.01
N ARG A 107 3.73 -6.42 8.73
CA ARG A 107 4.80 -6.99 7.91
C ARG A 107 5.43 -5.94 7.05
N PHE A 108 6.73 -6.03 6.91
CA PHE A 108 7.52 -5.22 5.99
C PHE A 108 8.28 -6.15 5.05
N GLU A 109 8.21 -5.88 3.75
CA GLU A 109 9.00 -6.57 2.73
C GLU A 109 9.81 -5.56 1.91
N LEU A 110 11.06 -5.92 1.62
CA LEU A 110 11.92 -5.25 0.67
C LEU A 110 12.58 -6.32 -0.20
N ARG A 111 12.42 -6.21 -1.52
CA ARG A 111 13.14 -7.03 -2.49
C ARG A 111 13.90 -6.13 -3.44
N VAL A 112 15.13 -6.50 -3.72
CA VAL A 112 15.99 -5.84 -4.71
C VAL A 112 16.49 -6.93 -5.65
N GLU A 113 16.13 -6.80 -6.92
CA GLU A 113 16.48 -7.71 -8.00
C GLU A 113 17.30 -6.95 -9.05
N GLU A 114 18.39 -7.58 -9.49
CA GLU A 114 19.40 -7.08 -10.42
C GLU A 114 20.17 -5.81 -9.98
N PRO A 115 21.52 -5.82 -10.00
CA PRO A 115 22.40 -6.99 -10.17
C PRO A 115 22.41 -7.89 -8.93
N TRP A 116 21.76 -7.48 -7.85
CA TRP A 116 21.67 -8.22 -6.59
C TRP A 116 20.40 -9.06 -6.54
N ASN A 117 20.35 -10.04 -5.65
CA ASN A 117 19.13 -10.77 -5.32
C ASN A 117 18.97 -10.76 -3.80
N ILE A 118 18.42 -9.67 -3.29
CA ILE A 118 18.27 -9.42 -1.85
C ILE A 118 16.78 -9.41 -1.55
N ALA A 119 16.38 -10.24 -0.58
CA ALA A 119 15.04 -10.22 -0.03
C ALA A 119 15.13 -10.07 1.48
N PHE A 120 14.30 -9.17 2.02
CA PHE A 120 14.19 -8.89 3.42
C PHE A 120 12.72 -8.84 3.80
N GLU A 121 12.35 -9.55 4.86
CA GLU A 121 11.00 -9.64 5.37
C GLU A 121 11.06 -9.59 6.90
N ILE A 122 10.30 -8.68 7.50
CA ILE A 122 10.10 -8.61 8.95
C ILE A 122 8.62 -8.75 9.21
N GLU A 123 8.27 -9.62 10.15
CA GLU A 123 6.95 -9.67 10.79
C GLU A 123 7.06 -9.17 12.23
N ILE A 124 6.08 -8.35 12.64
CA ILE A 124 5.97 -7.74 13.97
C ILE A 124 4.61 -8.10 14.55
#